data_AF-A0A2D5B248-F1
#
_entry.id   AF-A0A2D5B248-F1
#
_cell.length_a   1.000
_cell.length_b   1.000
_cell.length_c   1.000
_cell.angle_alpha   90.00
_cell.angle_beta   90.00
_cell.angle_gamma   90.00
#
_symmetry.space_group_name_H-M   'P 1'
#
loop_
_entity.id
_entity.type
_entity.pdbx_description
1 polymer ?
#
loop_
_entity_poly.entity_id
_entity_poly.type
_entity_poly.pdbx_seq_one_letter_code
_entity_poly.pdbx_strand_id
1 'polypeptide(L)'
;MLSTIRSGSWALMIAVAFGGSARGDALDEDYPRAHDGRRGLGQPEELSELLALFRQPSAEDRAFLSSLIELEGRLNVLISITEGLYRDREFFDLLPRREDRTLGALHRLHADVVRDPGAVLDKVGRKGPLWARMMLDPRVWMRIEVLQGWERDVRDVRLGLAVLRGVTDGWVRLDDVVARTIAERIDLSAALLRARILDLSALREVSPGGSEVAPEDLDRFLSFVALRDEKERNHMLAVELESVGRRVATMRSVLFTHRLELLAAEELHRRAEGEKHVKRLREEVRVWQPQTPEGKKAPPEILRIKKTARRREAYRRALQGLRNDPLDAELAYAAGTMAEFVAGTYESLSYFDRFLALSGIRVHDDRNWRKRKLTDEETHAVFQIQQFENDEFSPPRSGGGGNG
;
A
#
# COMPACT_ATOMS: atom_id res chain seq x y z
N MET A 1 6.59 -53.48 11.50
CA MET A 1 5.24 -53.33 12.09
C MET A 1 4.82 -51.89 11.91
N LEU A 2 3.75 -51.72 11.14
CA LEU A 2 3.19 -50.49 10.55
C LEU A 2 3.02 -49.34 11.55
N SER A 3 3.77 -48.23 11.39
CA SER A 3 3.47 -46.97 12.07
C SER A 3 2.50 -46.16 11.22
N THR A 4 1.32 -45.99 11.76
CA THR A 4 0.17 -45.25 11.24
C THR A 4 0.56 -43.82 10.87
N ILE A 5 0.58 -43.52 9.56
CA ILE A 5 0.62 -42.15 9.04
C ILE A 5 -0.68 -41.46 9.47
N ARG A 6 -0.63 -40.64 10.52
CA ARG A 6 -1.68 -39.66 10.83
C ARG A 6 -1.58 -38.52 9.81
N SER A 7 -2.03 -38.78 8.59
CA SER A 7 -2.42 -37.74 7.64
C SER A 7 -3.72 -37.12 8.15
N GLY A 8 -3.60 -36.19 9.09
CA GLY A 8 -4.73 -35.43 9.60
C GLY A 8 -5.32 -34.57 8.50
N SER A 9 -6.46 -34.98 7.94
CA SER A 9 -7.63 -34.16 7.58
C SER A 9 -7.44 -32.75 6.97
N TRP A 10 -6.41 -32.49 6.14
CA TRP A 10 -6.36 -31.25 5.35
C TRP A 10 -7.18 -31.33 4.05
N ALA A 11 -7.48 -32.55 3.57
CA ALA A 11 -8.22 -32.76 2.33
C ALA A 11 -9.73 -32.46 2.42
N LEU A 12 -10.28 -32.28 3.63
CA LEU A 12 -11.73 -32.11 3.83
C LEU A 12 -12.17 -30.66 4.10
N MET A 13 -11.24 -29.70 4.26
CA MET A 13 -11.55 -28.26 4.42
C MET A 13 -11.32 -27.44 3.15
N ILE A 14 -11.46 -28.06 1.98
CA ILE A 14 -11.42 -27.37 0.67
C ILE A 14 -12.83 -27.26 0.04
N ALA A 15 -13.86 -27.87 0.65
CA ALA A 15 -15.18 -27.99 0.03
C ALA A 15 -16.30 -27.09 0.59
N VAL A 16 -16.08 -26.22 1.61
CA VAL A 16 -17.21 -25.51 2.29
C VAL A 16 -17.11 -23.97 2.28
N ALA A 17 -16.11 -23.35 1.64
CA ALA A 17 -16.05 -21.89 1.49
C ALA A 17 -16.59 -21.34 0.16
N PHE A 18 -17.42 -22.11 -0.57
CA PHE A 18 -18.08 -21.67 -1.81
C PHE A 18 -19.62 -21.53 -1.71
N GLY A 19 -20.20 -21.66 -0.52
CA GLY A 19 -21.64 -21.60 -0.31
C GLY A 19 -22.08 -20.43 0.57
N GLY A 20 -21.82 -19.18 0.18
CA GLY A 20 -22.22 -18.06 1.04
C GLY A 20 -22.03 -16.64 0.51
N SER A 21 -21.91 -16.43 -0.80
CA SER A 21 -22.24 -15.18 -1.53
C SER A 21 -21.94 -15.34 -3.02
N ALA A 22 -22.25 -16.52 -3.57
CA ALA A 22 -22.29 -16.76 -5.02
C ALA A 22 -23.77 -16.81 -5.45
N ARG A 23 -24.50 -15.70 -5.24
CA ARG A 23 -25.28 -15.18 -6.37
C ARG A 23 -24.18 -14.55 -7.23
N GLY A 24 -23.70 -15.21 -8.28
CA GLY A 24 -24.54 -15.51 -9.42
C GLY A 24 -25.08 -14.21 -10.03
N ASP A 25 -24.37 -13.09 -9.87
CA ASP A 25 -24.51 -11.98 -10.81
C ASP A 25 -24.16 -12.57 -12.18
N ALA A 26 -25.13 -12.54 -13.08
CA ALA A 26 -24.93 -12.90 -14.46
C ALA A 26 -23.67 -12.18 -14.96
N LEU A 27 -22.79 -12.95 -15.59
CA LEU A 27 -21.53 -12.47 -16.15
C LEU A 27 -21.86 -11.47 -17.27
N ASP A 28 -21.96 -10.18 -16.96
CA ASP A 28 -21.91 -9.15 -18.00
C ASP A 28 -20.52 -9.20 -18.62
N GLU A 29 -20.46 -9.57 -19.91
CA GLU A 29 -19.25 -9.50 -20.73
C GLU A 29 -18.82 -8.04 -20.97
N ASP A 30 -19.66 -7.07 -20.61
CA ASP A 30 -19.52 -5.65 -20.97
C ASP A 30 -18.59 -4.85 -20.04
N TYR A 31 -18.09 -5.42 -18.93
CA TYR A 31 -17.24 -4.69 -17.98
C TYR A 31 -15.77 -5.12 -17.99
N PRO A 32 -14.83 -4.16 -17.89
CA PRO A 32 -13.42 -4.50 -17.68
C PRO A 32 -13.19 -5.31 -16.41
N ARG A 33 -12.22 -6.23 -16.46
CA ARG A 33 -11.90 -7.13 -15.35
C ARG A 33 -10.51 -6.87 -14.79
N ALA A 34 -10.42 -6.89 -13.47
CA ALA A 34 -9.16 -6.93 -12.74
C ALA A 34 -8.54 -8.34 -12.79
N HIS A 35 -7.31 -8.48 -12.30
CA HIS A 35 -6.55 -9.74 -12.32
C HIS A 35 -7.23 -10.92 -11.59
N ASP A 36 -8.15 -10.64 -10.66
CA ASP A 36 -8.94 -11.67 -9.96
C ASP A 36 -10.27 -12.02 -10.66
N GLY A 37 -10.48 -11.51 -11.89
CA GLY A 37 -11.67 -11.76 -12.71
C GLY A 37 -12.92 -10.98 -12.29
N ARG A 38 -12.83 -10.16 -11.23
CA ARG A 38 -13.90 -9.24 -10.81
C ARG A 38 -13.88 -7.95 -11.62
N ARG A 39 -14.97 -7.20 -11.57
CA ARG A 39 -15.06 -5.87 -12.18
C ARG A 39 -13.88 -4.98 -11.73
N GLY A 40 -13.25 -4.33 -12.69
CA GLY A 40 -12.19 -3.34 -12.52
C GLY A 40 -12.51 -2.03 -13.23
N LEU A 41 -11.59 -1.07 -13.15
CA LEU A 41 -11.60 0.15 -13.95
C LEU A 41 -11.17 -0.13 -15.39
N GLY A 42 -10.34 -1.15 -15.61
CA GLY A 42 -9.91 -1.60 -16.93
C GLY A 42 -8.75 -0.83 -17.52
N GLN A 43 -8.57 -1.03 -18.83
CA GLN A 43 -7.63 -0.31 -19.67
C GLN A 43 -8.41 0.56 -20.66
N PRO A 44 -9.04 1.66 -20.20
CA PRO A 44 -9.78 2.54 -21.08
C PRO A 44 -8.85 3.08 -22.19
N GLU A 45 -9.37 3.14 -23.42
CA GLU A 45 -8.61 3.73 -24.53
C GLU A 45 -8.49 5.24 -24.33
N GLU A 46 -9.58 5.86 -23.88
CA GLU A 46 -9.69 7.29 -23.62
C GLU A 46 -10.00 7.60 -22.15
N LEU A 47 -9.44 8.70 -21.63
CA LEU A 47 -9.77 9.23 -20.31
C LEU A 47 -11.29 9.47 -20.14
N SER A 48 -11.99 9.85 -21.21
CA SER A 48 -13.43 10.13 -21.22
C SER A 48 -14.27 8.96 -20.68
N GLU A 49 -13.92 7.73 -21.05
CA GLU A 49 -14.57 6.48 -20.63
C GLU A 49 -14.42 6.27 -19.11
N LEU A 50 -13.20 6.48 -18.60
CA LEU A 50 -12.91 6.36 -17.18
C LEU A 50 -13.67 7.41 -16.37
N LEU A 51 -13.73 8.65 -16.86
CA LEU A 51 -14.40 9.76 -16.18
C LEU A 51 -15.92 9.64 -16.17
N ALA A 52 -16.52 8.92 -17.14
CA ALA A 52 -17.96 8.65 -17.15
C ALA A 52 -18.41 7.96 -15.85
N LEU A 53 -17.58 7.04 -15.32
CA LEU A 53 -17.82 6.35 -14.04
C LEU A 53 -17.90 7.28 -12.83
N PHE A 54 -17.30 8.48 -12.90
CA PHE A 54 -17.24 9.42 -11.79
C PHE A 54 -18.25 10.57 -11.95
N ARG A 55 -18.47 11.05 -13.17
CA ARG A 55 -19.37 12.19 -13.44
C ARG A 55 -20.84 11.83 -13.34
N GLN A 56 -21.23 10.68 -13.87
CA GLN A 56 -22.63 10.25 -13.93
C GLN A 56 -22.73 8.75 -13.66
N PRO A 57 -22.32 8.28 -12.46
CA PRO A 57 -22.31 6.86 -12.17
C PRO A 57 -23.73 6.29 -12.20
N SER A 58 -23.89 5.14 -12.86
CA SER A 58 -25.06 4.29 -12.70
C SER A 58 -25.16 3.76 -11.25
N ALA A 59 -26.26 3.10 -10.90
CA ALA A 59 -26.37 2.47 -9.58
C ALA A 59 -25.29 1.39 -9.36
N GLU A 60 -24.95 0.66 -10.42
CA GLU A 60 -23.90 -0.36 -10.41
C GLU A 60 -22.51 0.25 -10.31
N ASP A 61 -22.24 1.35 -11.01
CA ASP A 61 -20.96 2.06 -10.89
C ASP A 61 -20.75 2.60 -9.47
N ARG A 62 -21.81 3.13 -8.85
CA ARG A 62 -21.76 3.56 -7.44
C ARG A 62 -21.45 2.38 -6.52
N ALA A 63 -22.10 1.23 -6.71
CA ALA A 63 -21.85 0.03 -5.92
C ALA A 63 -20.41 -0.47 -6.09
N PHE A 64 -19.91 -0.48 -7.33
CA PHE A 64 -18.54 -0.84 -7.66
C PHE A 64 -17.52 0.09 -6.99
N LEU A 65 -17.65 1.41 -7.15
CA LEU A 65 -16.74 2.38 -6.55
C LEU A 65 -16.77 2.33 -5.01
N SER A 66 -17.95 2.16 -4.42
CA SER A 66 -18.07 1.95 -2.96
C SER A 66 -17.35 0.67 -2.52
N SER A 67 -17.47 -0.42 -3.30
CA SER A 67 -16.80 -1.68 -2.97
C SER A 67 -15.27 -1.57 -2.94
N LEU A 68 -14.68 -0.70 -3.77
CA LEU A 68 -13.23 -0.41 -3.74
C LEU A 68 -12.83 0.36 -2.48
N ILE A 69 -13.63 1.36 -2.09
CA ILE A 69 -13.40 2.18 -0.89
C ILE A 69 -13.50 1.33 0.38
N GLU A 70 -14.44 0.38 0.41
CA GLU A 70 -14.66 -0.48 1.58
C GLU A 70 -13.55 -1.52 1.81
N LEU A 71 -12.66 -1.77 0.85
CA LEU A 71 -11.58 -2.76 0.98
C LEU A 71 -10.67 -2.47 2.17
N GLU A 72 -10.27 -1.20 2.36
CA GLU A 72 -9.43 -0.78 3.49
C GLU A 72 -10.13 -1.09 4.83
N GLY A 73 -11.40 -0.72 4.97
CA GLY A 73 -12.16 -0.97 6.18
C GLY A 73 -12.30 -2.47 6.49
N ARG A 74 -12.60 -3.28 5.48
CA ARG A 74 -12.72 -4.74 5.61
C ARG A 74 -11.39 -5.40 6.00
N LEU A 75 -10.29 -4.97 5.39
CA LEU A 75 -8.96 -5.47 5.73
C LEU A 75 -8.56 -5.07 7.16
N ASN A 76 -8.80 -3.82 7.55
CA ASN A 76 -8.50 -3.33 8.90
C ASN A 76 -9.21 -4.14 9.99
N VAL A 77 -10.47 -4.56 9.76
CA VAL A 77 -11.17 -5.46 10.67
C VAL A 77 -10.41 -6.79 10.85
N LEU A 78 -9.92 -7.38 9.76
CA LEU A 78 -9.16 -8.65 9.82
C LEU A 78 -7.76 -8.47 10.45
N ILE A 79 -7.12 -7.32 10.24
CA ILE A 79 -5.89 -6.94 10.93
C ILE A 79 -6.14 -6.85 12.43
N SER A 80 -7.19 -6.15 12.87
CA SER A 80 -7.56 -6.06 14.29
C SER A 80 -7.90 -7.42 14.91
N ILE A 81 -8.55 -8.31 14.16
CA ILE A 81 -8.77 -9.70 14.60
C ILE A 81 -7.44 -10.43 14.77
N THR A 82 -6.50 -10.28 13.84
CA THR A 82 -5.16 -10.87 13.93
C THR A 82 -4.39 -10.35 15.14
N GLU A 83 -4.46 -9.05 15.42
CA GLU A 83 -3.90 -8.45 16.64
C GLU A 83 -4.54 -9.02 17.91
N GLY A 84 -5.87 -9.22 17.91
CA GLY A 84 -6.58 -9.90 19.00
C GLY A 84 -6.03 -11.29 19.25
N LEU A 85 -5.92 -12.11 18.19
CA LEU A 85 -5.37 -13.47 18.28
C LEU A 85 -3.93 -13.50 18.82
N TYR A 86 -3.10 -12.54 18.42
CA TYR A 86 -1.72 -12.44 18.90
C TYR A 86 -1.63 -11.96 20.34
N ARG A 87 -2.56 -11.10 20.76
CA ARG A 87 -2.68 -10.66 22.16
C ARG A 87 -3.14 -11.79 23.08
N ASP A 88 -4.14 -12.55 22.66
CA ASP A 88 -4.65 -13.70 23.40
C ASP A 88 -3.59 -14.80 23.57
N ARG A 89 -2.63 -14.88 22.63
CA ARG A 89 -1.48 -15.79 22.67
C ARG A 89 -0.23 -15.19 23.33
N GLU A 90 -0.34 -13.97 23.85
CA GLU A 90 0.74 -13.22 24.52
C GLU A 90 1.94 -12.90 23.62
N PHE A 91 1.84 -13.03 22.29
CA PHE A 91 2.99 -12.85 21.38
C PHE A 91 3.59 -11.43 21.44
N PHE A 92 2.78 -10.42 21.75
CA PHE A 92 3.29 -9.05 21.95
C PHE A 92 4.22 -8.91 23.16
N ASP A 93 4.20 -9.85 24.11
CA ASP A 93 5.16 -9.86 25.21
C ASP A 93 6.56 -10.29 24.76
N LEU A 94 6.74 -10.78 23.53
CA LEU A 94 8.06 -11.00 22.92
C LEU A 94 8.80 -9.68 22.66
N LEU A 95 8.07 -8.59 22.43
CA LEU A 95 8.66 -7.28 22.14
C LEU A 95 9.34 -6.66 23.39
N PRO A 96 10.43 -5.88 23.22
CA PRO A 96 11.01 -5.09 24.29
C PRO A 96 10.01 -4.09 24.90
N ARG A 97 10.10 -3.85 26.21
CA ARG A 97 9.17 -2.94 26.93
C ARG A 97 9.18 -1.49 26.43
N ARG A 98 10.22 -1.07 25.71
CA ARG A 98 10.39 0.29 25.17
C ARG A 98 9.84 0.45 23.76
N GLU A 99 9.45 -0.64 23.10
CA GLU A 99 8.90 -0.60 21.75
C GLU A 99 7.38 -0.56 21.79
N ASP A 100 6.81 0.13 20.80
CA ASP A 100 5.36 0.11 20.58
C ASP A 100 4.95 -1.33 20.26
N ARG A 101 3.97 -1.85 21.01
CA ARG A 101 3.41 -3.21 20.88
C ARG A 101 2.51 -3.30 19.64
N THR A 102 3.10 -3.10 18.47
CA THR A 102 2.44 -3.06 17.17
C THR A 102 2.66 -4.36 16.42
N LEU A 103 1.72 -4.69 15.54
CA LEU A 103 1.82 -5.87 14.67
C LEU A 103 3.08 -5.83 13.81
N GLY A 104 3.39 -4.65 13.24
CA GLY A 104 4.58 -4.45 12.43
C GLY A 104 5.89 -4.67 13.19
N ALA A 105 5.99 -4.25 14.45
CA ALA A 105 7.17 -4.55 15.28
C ALA A 105 7.33 -6.05 15.53
N LEU A 106 6.22 -6.74 15.85
CA LEU A 106 6.24 -8.19 16.08
C LEU A 106 6.61 -8.98 14.81
N HIS A 107 6.09 -8.58 13.65
CA HIS A 107 6.41 -9.21 12.37
C HIS A 107 7.89 -9.02 11.97
N ARG A 108 8.47 -7.83 12.21
CA ARG A 108 9.91 -7.60 12.00
C ARG A 108 10.76 -8.47 12.92
N LEU A 109 10.39 -8.52 14.20
CA LEU A 109 11.06 -9.35 15.19
C LEU A 109 11.01 -10.84 14.78
N HIS A 110 9.87 -11.33 14.28
CA HIS A 110 9.77 -12.70 13.73
C HIS A 110 10.72 -12.92 12.55
N ALA A 111 10.74 -12.00 11.57
CA ALA A 111 11.62 -12.11 10.41
C ALA A 111 13.12 -12.14 10.80
N ASP A 112 13.52 -11.34 11.80
CA ASP A 112 14.88 -11.35 12.32
C ASP A 112 15.24 -12.71 12.95
N VAL A 113 14.31 -13.34 13.69
CA VAL A 113 14.50 -14.68 14.27
C VAL A 113 14.54 -15.78 13.24
N VAL A 114 13.70 -15.72 12.20
CA VAL A 114 13.77 -16.70 11.10
C VAL A 114 15.14 -16.63 10.41
N ARG A 115 15.71 -15.43 10.24
CA ARG A 115 17.01 -15.23 9.59
C ARG A 115 18.18 -15.71 10.46
N ASP A 116 18.14 -15.42 11.76
CA ASP A 116 19.19 -15.81 12.71
C ASP A 116 18.58 -16.26 14.05
N PRO A 117 18.15 -17.53 14.14
CA PRO A 117 17.53 -18.06 15.34
C PRO A 117 18.48 -18.01 16.54
N GLY A 118 19.78 -18.30 16.32
CA GLY A 118 20.79 -18.39 17.37
C GLY A 118 21.00 -17.08 18.12
N ALA A 119 21.17 -15.97 17.38
CA ALA A 119 21.47 -14.66 17.97
C ALA A 119 20.32 -14.08 18.82
N VAL A 120 19.08 -14.49 18.54
CA VAL A 120 17.91 -14.02 19.30
C VAL A 120 17.55 -14.98 20.42
N LEU A 121 17.62 -16.30 20.19
CA LEU A 121 17.21 -17.33 21.15
C LEU A 121 18.15 -17.43 22.37
N ASP A 122 19.42 -17.03 22.24
CA ASP A 122 20.35 -16.92 23.38
C ASP A 122 19.89 -15.92 24.47
N LYS A 123 19.01 -14.99 24.12
CA LYS A 123 18.49 -13.94 25.02
C LYS A 123 17.16 -14.30 25.67
N VAL A 124 16.61 -15.48 25.38
CA VAL A 124 15.17 -15.71 25.50
C VAL A 124 14.72 -16.09 26.90
N GLY A 125 15.59 -16.59 27.78
CA GLY A 125 15.26 -16.84 29.19
C GLY A 125 13.87 -17.46 29.39
N ARG A 126 13.00 -16.80 30.17
CA ARG A 126 11.62 -17.27 30.46
C ARG A 126 10.63 -17.21 29.29
N LYS A 127 10.98 -16.57 28.16
CA LYS A 127 10.11 -16.41 26.99
C LYS A 127 10.26 -17.54 25.94
N GLY A 128 11.08 -18.56 26.22
CA GLY A 128 11.37 -19.68 25.29
C GLY A 128 10.13 -20.34 24.72
N PRO A 129 9.17 -20.76 25.58
CA PRO A 129 7.94 -21.41 25.11
C PRO A 129 7.09 -20.51 24.21
N LEU A 130 7.05 -19.21 24.47
CA LEU A 130 6.28 -18.26 23.67
C LEU A 130 6.89 -18.09 22.27
N TRP A 131 8.22 -17.99 22.20
CA TRP A 131 8.97 -17.98 20.95
C TRP A 131 8.75 -19.26 20.14
N ALA A 132 8.90 -20.42 20.76
CA ALA A 132 8.72 -21.70 20.10
C ALA A 132 7.29 -21.85 19.55
N ARG A 133 6.26 -21.46 20.32
CA ARG A 133 4.86 -21.42 19.85
C ARG A 133 4.68 -20.54 18.62
N MET A 134 5.30 -19.36 18.59
CA MET A 134 5.20 -18.44 17.45
C MET A 134 5.95 -18.98 16.21
N MET A 135 7.14 -19.55 16.41
CA MET A 135 8.01 -20.02 15.33
C MET A 135 7.52 -21.32 14.70
N LEU A 136 6.89 -22.20 15.49
CA LEU A 136 6.39 -23.49 15.01
C LEU A 136 4.99 -23.42 14.40
N ASP A 137 4.27 -22.31 14.58
CA ASP A 137 2.92 -22.12 14.03
C ASP A 137 2.99 -21.60 12.58
N PRO A 138 2.68 -22.44 11.56
CA PRO A 138 2.77 -22.03 10.17
C PRO A 138 1.73 -20.96 9.80
N ARG A 139 0.62 -20.82 10.55
CA ARG A 139 -0.38 -19.77 10.30
C ARG A 139 0.14 -18.41 10.69
N VAL A 140 0.99 -18.32 11.71
CA VAL A 140 1.66 -17.05 12.06
C VAL A 140 2.52 -16.59 10.87
N TRP A 141 3.31 -17.49 10.28
CA TRP A 141 4.12 -17.20 9.11
C TRP A 141 3.26 -16.75 7.93
N MET A 142 2.14 -17.44 7.69
CA MET A 142 1.22 -17.07 6.61
C MET A 142 0.52 -15.73 6.83
N ARG A 143 0.09 -15.42 8.05
CA ARG A 143 -0.48 -14.08 8.34
C ARG A 143 0.57 -12.98 8.16
N ILE A 144 1.82 -13.23 8.56
CA ILE A 144 2.91 -12.30 8.32
C ILE A 144 3.08 -12.04 6.82
N GLU A 145 3.17 -13.09 6.01
CA GLU A 145 3.32 -12.98 4.55
C GLU A 145 2.13 -12.29 3.88
N VAL A 146 0.89 -12.68 4.20
CA VAL A 146 -0.33 -12.08 3.62
C VAL A 146 -0.42 -10.58 3.96
N LEU A 147 0.02 -10.20 5.16
CA LEU A 147 0.08 -8.80 5.60
C LEU A 147 1.33 -8.07 5.14
N GLN A 148 2.15 -8.61 4.25
CA GLN A 148 3.20 -7.82 3.62
C GLN A 148 2.62 -6.95 2.51
N GLY A 149 2.99 -5.66 2.52
CA GLY A 149 2.72 -4.73 1.43
C GLY A 149 1.28 -4.20 1.34
N TRP A 150 0.38 -4.57 2.26
CA TRP A 150 -1.02 -4.16 2.19
C TRP A 150 -1.21 -2.64 2.28
N GLU A 151 -0.38 -1.92 3.05
CA GLU A 151 -0.48 -0.46 3.17
C GLU A 151 -0.27 0.22 1.81
N ARG A 152 0.58 -0.38 0.96
CA ARG A 152 0.85 0.10 -0.38
C ARG A 152 -0.37 -0.10 -1.28
N ASP A 153 -0.99 -1.27 -1.25
CA ASP A 153 -2.17 -1.53 -2.08
C ASP A 153 -3.36 -0.66 -1.64
N VAL A 154 -3.55 -0.45 -0.33
CA VAL A 154 -4.54 0.53 0.19
C VAL A 154 -4.23 1.93 -0.30
N ARG A 155 -2.96 2.35 -0.23
CA ARG A 155 -2.53 3.66 -0.74
C ARG A 155 -2.86 3.80 -2.22
N ASP A 156 -2.52 2.82 -3.05
CA ASP A 156 -2.74 2.88 -4.50
C ASP A 156 -4.24 3.02 -4.84
N VAL A 157 -5.10 2.22 -4.21
CA VAL A 157 -6.57 2.33 -4.40
C VAL A 157 -7.07 3.71 -3.97
N ARG A 158 -6.72 4.13 -2.75
CA ARG A 158 -7.22 5.38 -2.16
C ARG A 158 -6.77 6.61 -2.94
N LEU A 159 -5.46 6.69 -3.23
CA LEU A 159 -4.86 7.83 -3.92
C LEU A 159 -5.26 7.85 -5.39
N GLY A 160 -5.31 6.70 -6.05
CA GLY A 160 -5.75 6.61 -7.43
C GLY A 160 -7.19 7.10 -7.61
N LEU A 161 -8.12 6.63 -6.77
CA LEU A 161 -9.51 7.11 -6.79
C LEU A 161 -9.61 8.61 -6.46
N ALA A 162 -8.77 9.13 -5.56
CA ALA A 162 -8.75 10.56 -5.25
C ALA A 162 -8.31 11.41 -6.44
N VAL A 163 -7.26 11.00 -7.16
CA VAL A 163 -6.78 11.71 -8.36
C VAL A 163 -7.82 11.66 -9.48
N LEU A 164 -8.43 10.49 -9.75
CA LEU A 164 -9.45 10.36 -10.79
C LEU A 164 -10.68 11.23 -10.52
N ARG A 165 -11.11 11.34 -9.26
CA ARG A 165 -12.16 12.30 -8.85
C ARG A 165 -11.71 13.75 -8.96
N GLY A 166 -10.44 14.05 -8.69
CA GLY A 166 -9.89 15.39 -8.90
C GLY A 166 -10.00 15.86 -10.34
N VAL A 167 -9.98 14.95 -11.32
CA VAL A 167 -10.17 15.30 -12.74
C VAL A 167 -11.62 15.68 -13.06
N THR A 168 -12.59 15.16 -12.31
CA THR A 168 -14.00 15.52 -12.51
C THR A 168 -14.40 16.79 -11.79
N ASP A 169 -13.83 17.01 -10.61
CA ASP A 169 -14.31 18.01 -9.66
C ASP A 169 -13.38 19.23 -9.53
N GLY A 170 -12.23 19.24 -10.21
CA GLY A 170 -11.19 20.26 -10.03
C GLY A 170 -10.26 20.47 -11.23
N TRP A 171 -9.03 20.89 -10.93
CA TRP A 171 -8.00 21.28 -11.90
C TRP A 171 -7.07 20.13 -12.29
N VAL A 172 -7.17 18.95 -11.67
CA VAL A 172 -6.31 17.81 -12.02
C VAL A 172 -6.43 17.50 -13.52
N ARG A 173 -5.27 17.48 -14.20
CA ARG A 173 -5.18 17.08 -15.61
C ARG A 173 -4.33 15.82 -15.72
N LEU A 174 -4.85 14.84 -16.45
CA LEU A 174 -4.16 13.62 -16.80
C LEU A 174 -4.21 13.44 -18.33
N ASP A 175 -3.15 12.87 -18.89
CA ASP A 175 -3.23 12.27 -20.22
C ASP A 175 -3.76 10.83 -20.11
N ASP A 176 -4.14 10.24 -21.24
CA ASP A 176 -4.74 8.89 -21.29
C ASP A 176 -3.79 7.81 -20.74
N VAL A 177 -2.48 7.97 -20.96
CA VAL A 177 -1.47 7.01 -20.49
C VAL A 177 -1.37 7.03 -18.96
N VAL A 178 -1.34 8.22 -18.36
CA VAL A 178 -1.31 8.38 -16.90
C VAL A 178 -2.61 7.88 -16.28
N ALA A 179 -3.75 8.19 -16.87
CA ALA A 179 -5.06 7.73 -16.39
C ALA A 179 -5.16 6.20 -16.40
N ARG A 180 -4.74 5.56 -17.50
CA ARG A 180 -4.67 4.10 -17.62
C ARG A 180 -3.72 3.49 -16.60
N THR A 181 -2.54 4.08 -16.41
CA THR A 181 -1.57 3.63 -15.40
C THR A 181 -2.16 3.68 -13.98
N ILE A 182 -2.95 4.71 -13.65
CA ILE A 182 -3.65 4.80 -12.38
C ILE A 182 -4.72 3.71 -12.27
N ALA A 183 -5.54 3.52 -13.31
CA ALA A 183 -6.59 2.49 -13.33
C ALA A 183 -6.02 1.07 -13.14
N GLU A 184 -4.97 0.71 -13.88
CA GLU A 184 -4.27 -0.58 -13.75
C GLU A 184 -3.73 -0.81 -12.33
N ARG A 185 -3.14 0.23 -11.71
CA ARG A 185 -2.64 0.13 -10.34
C ARG A 185 -3.76 -0.05 -9.32
N ILE A 186 -4.88 0.64 -9.49
CA ILE A 186 -6.06 0.46 -8.64
C ILE A 186 -6.58 -0.97 -8.79
N ASP A 187 -6.70 -1.48 -10.01
CA ASP A 187 -7.23 -2.83 -10.27
C ASP A 187 -6.33 -3.92 -9.69
N LEU A 188 -5.01 -3.84 -9.91
CA LEU A 188 -4.04 -4.75 -9.32
C LEU A 188 -4.11 -4.71 -7.79
N SER A 189 -4.08 -3.51 -7.21
CA SER A 189 -4.10 -3.32 -5.75
C SER A 189 -5.42 -3.80 -5.14
N ALA A 190 -6.55 -3.54 -5.80
CA ALA A 190 -7.85 -3.99 -5.34
C ALA A 190 -7.99 -5.52 -5.41
N ALA A 191 -7.51 -6.15 -6.47
CA ALA A 191 -7.47 -7.62 -6.59
C ALA A 191 -6.62 -8.24 -5.47
N LEU A 192 -5.44 -7.67 -5.22
CA LEU A 192 -4.54 -8.07 -4.14
C LEU A 192 -5.18 -7.91 -2.75
N LEU A 193 -5.84 -6.77 -2.47
CA LEU A 193 -6.55 -6.56 -1.21
C LEU A 193 -7.68 -7.56 -1.02
N ARG A 194 -8.45 -7.87 -2.08
CA ARG A 194 -9.51 -8.89 -2.02
C ARG A 194 -8.94 -10.28 -1.73
N ALA A 195 -7.81 -10.64 -2.35
CA ALA A 195 -7.11 -11.89 -2.09
C ALA A 195 -6.62 -11.98 -0.63
N ARG A 196 -6.02 -10.90 -0.10
CA ARG A 196 -5.59 -10.80 1.31
C ARG A 196 -6.75 -10.94 2.28
N ILE A 197 -7.89 -10.32 1.99
CA ILE A 197 -9.12 -10.44 2.79
C ILE A 197 -9.58 -11.91 2.85
N LEU A 198 -9.58 -12.62 1.73
CA LEU A 198 -9.94 -14.04 1.68
C LEU A 198 -8.96 -14.90 2.46
N ASP A 199 -7.65 -14.68 2.27
CA ASP A 199 -6.61 -15.44 2.95
C ASP A 199 -6.62 -15.23 4.46
N LEU A 200 -6.73 -13.99 4.94
CA LEU A 200 -6.84 -13.70 6.38
C LEU A 200 -8.12 -14.27 6.99
N SER A 201 -9.22 -14.27 6.24
CA SER A 201 -10.47 -14.91 6.70
C SER A 201 -10.29 -16.41 6.86
N ALA A 202 -9.63 -17.08 5.91
CA ALA A 202 -9.32 -18.51 5.98
C ALA A 202 -8.32 -18.84 7.11
N LEU A 203 -7.33 -17.98 7.32
CA LEU A 203 -6.34 -18.11 8.39
C LEU A 203 -6.91 -17.81 9.78
N ARG A 204 -8.17 -17.39 9.92
CA ARG A 204 -8.80 -17.10 11.21
C ARG A 204 -9.11 -18.37 12.01
N GLU A 205 -9.41 -19.49 11.35
CA GLU A 205 -9.97 -20.68 12.00
C GLU A 205 -8.98 -21.35 12.96
N VAL A 206 -9.10 -21.05 14.26
CA VAL A 206 -8.54 -21.89 15.34
C VAL A 206 -9.65 -22.04 16.37
N SER A 207 -10.00 -23.27 16.75
CA SER A 207 -10.85 -23.52 17.90
C SER A 207 -10.30 -22.76 19.12
N PRO A 208 -11.15 -22.07 19.91
CA PRO A 208 -10.69 -21.37 21.11
C PRO A 208 -9.89 -22.34 22.01
N GLY A 209 -8.62 -21.99 22.30
CA GLY A 209 -7.72 -22.79 23.13
C GLY A 209 -6.82 -23.82 22.41
N GLY A 210 -6.96 -24.01 21.10
CA GLY A 210 -6.10 -24.91 20.34
C GLY A 210 -4.76 -24.28 19.97
N SER A 211 -3.66 -24.72 20.58
CA SER A 211 -2.34 -24.60 19.97
C SER A 211 -2.25 -25.64 18.85
N GLU A 212 -2.03 -25.23 17.60
CA GLU A 212 -1.70 -26.19 16.53
C GLU A 212 -0.31 -26.79 16.68
N VAL A 213 0.54 -26.17 17.50
CA VAL A 213 1.85 -26.72 17.85
C VAL A 213 1.63 -27.85 18.85
N ALA A 214 2.00 -29.06 18.45
CA ALA A 214 1.95 -30.23 19.31
C ALA A 214 2.92 -30.04 20.49
N PRO A 215 2.57 -30.46 21.72
CA PRO A 215 3.46 -30.35 22.87
C PRO A 215 4.84 -30.97 22.62
N GLU A 216 4.90 -32.06 21.86
CA GLU A 216 6.14 -32.76 21.52
C GLU A 216 7.05 -31.93 20.61
N ASP A 217 6.47 -31.19 19.66
CA ASP A 217 7.22 -30.28 18.78
C ASP A 217 7.78 -29.09 19.57
N LEU A 218 7.00 -28.60 20.53
CA LEU A 218 7.40 -27.53 21.44
C LEU A 218 8.58 -27.96 22.32
N ASP A 219 8.46 -29.12 22.99
CA ASP A 219 9.52 -29.66 23.86
C ASP A 219 10.79 -29.94 23.06
N ARG A 220 10.67 -30.50 21.86
CA ARG A 220 11.80 -30.73 20.94
C ARG A 220 12.50 -29.43 20.59
N PHE A 221 11.75 -28.41 20.16
CA PHE A 221 12.35 -27.10 19.82
C PHE A 221 13.06 -26.47 21.03
N LEU A 222 12.44 -26.52 22.22
CA LEU A 222 13.06 -26.00 23.44
C LEU A 222 14.33 -26.76 23.83
N SER A 223 14.38 -28.07 23.59
CA SER A 223 15.59 -28.87 23.81
C SER A 223 16.75 -28.41 22.92
N PHE A 224 16.47 -28.03 21.67
CA PHE A 224 17.49 -27.49 20.75
C PHE A 224 17.97 -26.12 21.21
N VAL A 225 17.08 -25.23 21.63
CA VAL A 225 17.44 -23.91 22.18
C VAL A 225 18.40 -24.03 23.37
N ALA A 226 18.24 -25.07 24.19
CA ALA A 226 19.06 -25.31 25.39
C ALA A 226 20.46 -25.90 25.10
N LEU A 227 20.78 -26.24 23.84
CA LEU A 227 22.10 -26.77 23.48
C LEU A 227 23.20 -25.73 23.72
N ARG A 228 24.31 -26.17 24.34
CA ARG A 228 25.47 -25.33 24.66
C ARG A 228 26.39 -25.09 23.46
N ASP A 229 26.46 -26.05 22.53
CA ASP A 229 27.20 -25.89 21.29
C ASP A 229 26.35 -25.04 20.34
N GLU A 230 26.79 -23.81 20.07
CA GLU A 230 26.13 -22.87 19.18
C GLU A 230 25.96 -23.42 17.76
N LYS A 231 26.97 -24.15 17.25
CA LYS A 231 26.93 -24.70 15.90
C LYS A 231 25.91 -25.82 15.79
N GLU A 232 25.88 -26.72 16.77
CA GLU A 232 24.90 -27.79 16.85
C GLU A 232 23.48 -27.23 17.04
N ARG A 233 23.31 -26.27 17.96
CA ARG A 233 22.04 -25.57 18.20
C ARG A 233 21.49 -24.94 16.93
N ASN A 234 22.29 -24.14 16.23
CA ASN A 234 21.86 -23.44 15.03
C ASN A 234 21.50 -24.43 13.92
N HIS A 235 22.25 -25.53 13.79
CA HIS A 235 21.91 -26.60 12.85
C HIS A 235 20.56 -27.25 13.17
N MET A 236 20.33 -27.67 14.42
CA MET A 236 19.09 -28.33 14.82
C MET A 236 17.87 -27.42 14.72
N LEU A 237 18.01 -26.14 15.10
CA LEU A 237 16.96 -25.14 14.93
C LEU A 237 16.64 -24.90 13.45
N ALA A 238 17.65 -24.84 12.58
CA ALA A 238 17.44 -24.69 11.15
C ALA A 238 16.66 -25.87 10.56
N VAL A 239 16.98 -27.11 10.95
CA VAL A 239 16.26 -28.32 10.51
C VAL A 239 14.79 -28.28 10.96
N GLU A 240 14.52 -27.88 12.20
CA GLU A 240 13.15 -27.78 12.72
C GLU A 240 12.35 -26.69 12.00
N LEU A 241 12.95 -25.52 11.79
CA LEU A 241 12.34 -24.41 11.05
C LEU A 241 12.14 -24.72 9.56
N GLU A 242 13.01 -25.52 8.94
CA GLU A 242 12.83 -26.01 7.57
C GLU A 242 11.57 -26.91 7.46
N SER A 243 11.30 -27.73 8.48
CA SER A 243 10.07 -28.53 8.56
C SER A 243 8.82 -27.64 8.62
N VAL A 244 8.86 -26.56 9.41
CA VAL A 244 7.81 -25.52 9.40
C VAL A 244 7.71 -24.89 8.01
N GLY A 245 8.84 -24.52 7.40
CA GLY A 245 8.92 -23.94 6.07
C GLY A 245 8.26 -24.79 4.98
N ARG A 246 8.40 -26.12 5.02
CA ARG A 246 7.72 -27.03 4.09
C ARG A 246 6.20 -27.02 4.26
N ARG A 247 5.70 -26.95 5.51
CA ARG A 247 4.26 -26.79 5.79
C ARG A 247 3.75 -25.43 5.30
N VAL A 248 4.51 -24.38 5.56
CA VAL A 248 4.24 -23.02 5.06
C VAL A 248 4.18 -23.00 3.53
N ALA A 249 5.13 -23.63 2.83
CA ALA A 249 5.10 -23.70 1.36
C ALA A 249 3.85 -24.42 0.83
N THR A 250 3.42 -25.49 1.52
CA THR A 250 2.17 -26.20 1.17
C THR A 250 0.95 -25.30 1.36
N MET A 251 0.86 -24.60 2.50
CA MET A 251 -0.23 -23.63 2.75
C MET A 251 -0.21 -22.49 1.74
N ARG A 252 0.96 -21.92 1.44
CA ARG A 252 1.13 -20.81 0.49
C ARG A 252 0.57 -21.15 -0.88
N SER A 253 0.76 -22.39 -1.34
CA SER A 253 0.29 -22.84 -2.67
C SER A 253 -1.23 -22.77 -2.86
N VAL A 254 -2.02 -22.80 -1.78
CA VAL A 254 -3.49 -22.73 -1.85
C VAL A 254 -4.05 -21.33 -1.59
N LEU A 255 -3.23 -20.39 -1.11
CA LEU A 255 -3.65 -19.01 -0.84
C LEU A 255 -3.99 -18.25 -2.13
N PHE A 256 -4.96 -17.36 -2.04
CA PHE A 256 -5.39 -16.51 -3.15
C PHE A 256 -4.32 -15.48 -3.49
N THR A 257 -3.70 -14.85 -2.49
CA THR A 257 -2.70 -13.78 -2.69
C THR A 257 -1.49 -14.33 -3.44
N HIS A 258 -0.98 -15.49 -3.04
CA HIS A 258 0.18 -16.09 -3.70
C HIS A 258 -0.09 -16.44 -5.17
N ARG A 259 -1.24 -17.04 -5.47
CA ARG A 259 -1.63 -17.37 -6.85
C ARG A 259 -1.80 -16.10 -7.69
N LEU A 260 -2.39 -15.07 -7.13
CA LEU A 260 -2.57 -13.78 -7.80
C LEU A 260 -1.23 -13.08 -8.06
N GLU A 261 -0.30 -13.10 -7.11
CA GLU A 261 1.04 -12.54 -7.27
C GLU A 261 1.84 -13.24 -8.37
N LEU A 262 1.67 -14.56 -8.54
CA LEU A 262 2.25 -15.28 -9.67
C LEU A 262 1.64 -14.88 -11.01
N LEU A 263 0.31 -14.66 -11.06
CA LEU A 263 -0.38 -14.21 -12.27
C LEU A 263 -0.04 -12.76 -12.64
N ALA A 264 0.21 -11.90 -11.66
CA ALA A 264 0.52 -10.48 -11.83
C ALA A 264 2.01 -10.16 -11.61
N ALA A 265 2.89 -11.14 -11.79
CA ALA A 265 4.31 -11.01 -11.44
C ALA A 265 5.01 -9.91 -12.25
N GLU A 266 4.66 -9.74 -13.52
CA GLU A 266 5.23 -8.70 -14.39
C GLU A 266 4.79 -7.30 -13.97
N GLU A 267 3.51 -7.09 -13.68
CA GLU A 267 2.96 -5.83 -13.18
C GLU A 267 3.59 -5.46 -11.84
N LEU A 268 3.74 -6.44 -10.94
CA LEU A 268 4.37 -6.24 -9.64
C LEU A 268 5.85 -5.87 -9.78
N HIS A 269 6.57 -6.51 -10.72
CA HIS A 269 7.94 -6.17 -11.02
C HIS A 269 8.06 -4.75 -11.60
N ARG A 270 7.23 -4.38 -12.59
CA ARG A 270 7.18 -3.03 -13.16
C ARG A 270 6.89 -1.97 -12.09
N ARG A 271 5.94 -2.23 -11.20
CA ARG A 271 5.61 -1.36 -10.05
C ARG A 271 6.83 -1.16 -9.14
N ALA A 272 7.51 -2.25 -8.76
CA ALA A 272 8.69 -2.18 -7.89
C ALA A 272 9.88 -1.43 -8.52
N GLU A 273 10.13 -1.61 -9.83
CA GLU A 273 11.17 -0.86 -10.54
C GLU A 273 10.81 0.63 -10.69
N GLY A 274 9.54 0.93 -10.96
CA GLY A 274 9.02 2.31 -10.99
C GLY A 274 9.26 3.04 -9.67
N GLU A 275 9.00 2.40 -8.53
CA GLU A 275 9.24 2.97 -7.20
C GLU A 275 10.72 3.26 -6.93
N LYS A 276 11.62 2.34 -7.30
CA LYS A 276 13.07 2.56 -7.17
C LYS A 276 13.51 3.76 -8.00
N HIS A 277 13.00 3.87 -9.23
CA HIS A 277 13.30 4.98 -10.13
C HIS A 277 12.79 6.32 -9.57
N VAL A 278 11.56 6.33 -9.05
CA VAL A 278 10.91 7.51 -8.47
C VAL A 278 11.62 7.99 -7.21
N LYS A 279 12.10 7.08 -6.37
CA LYS A 279 12.91 7.44 -5.19
C LYS A 279 14.15 8.26 -5.60
N ARG A 280 14.90 7.79 -6.60
CA ARG A 280 16.07 8.51 -7.13
C ARG A 280 15.68 9.87 -7.71
N LEU A 281 14.61 9.92 -8.50
CA LEU A 281 14.15 11.16 -9.11
C LEU A 281 13.70 12.20 -8.08
N ARG A 282 13.06 11.80 -6.98
CA ARG A 282 12.71 12.72 -5.87
C ARG A 282 13.95 13.39 -5.29
N GLU A 283 14.98 12.61 -4.99
CA GLU A 283 16.25 13.12 -4.48
C GLU A 283 16.89 14.10 -5.48
N GLU A 284 16.91 13.76 -6.77
CA GLU A 284 17.41 14.66 -7.81
C GLU A 284 16.60 15.96 -7.90
N VAL A 285 15.27 15.89 -7.93
CA VAL A 285 14.38 17.05 -8.00
C VAL A 285 14.66 18.02 -6.87
N ARG A 286 14.81 17.54 -5.62
CA ARG A 286 15.14 18.38 -4.46
C ARG A 286 16.46 19.14 -4.66
N VAL A 287 17.48 18.51 -5.25
CA VAL A 287 18.78 19.17 -5.53
C VAL A 287 18.65 20.22 -6.64
N TRP A 288 17.83 19.96 -7.65
CA TRP A 288 17.65 20.89 -8.76
C TRP A 288 16.81 22.13 -8.38
N GLN A 289 15.86 22.00 -7.45
CA GLN A 289 14.99 23.10 -7.00
C GLN A 289 15.75 24.19 -6.22
N PRO A 290 15.87 25.43 -6.72
CA PRO A 290 16.69 26.45 -6.06
C PRO A 290 16.25 26.89 -4.65
N GLN A 291 14.97 26.64 -4.31
CA GLN A 291 14.36 27.12 -3.07
C GLN A 291 14.43 26.13 -1.90
N THR A 292 14.66 24.84 -2.16
CA THR A 292 14.76 23.80 -1.13
C THR A 292 16.08 23.90 -0.34
N PRO A 293 16.15 23.35 0.88
CA PRO A 293 17.41 23.23 1.62
C PRO A 293 18.51 22.51 0.82
N GLU A 294 18.16 21.43 0.13
CA GLU A 294 19.05 20.62 -0.70
C GLU A 294 19.54 21.40 -1.91
N GLY A 295 18.66 22.13 -2.61
CA GLY A 295 19.05 22.89 -3.79
C GLY A 295 19.88 24.13 -3.48
N LYS A 296 19.78 24.69 -2.27
CA LYS A 296 20.71 25.71 -1.76
C LYS A 296 22.11 25.15 -1.50
N LYS A 297 22.20 23.85 -1.19
CA LYS A 297 23.44 23.10 -0.94
C LYS A 297 23.83 22.17 -2.11
N ALA A 298 23.27 22.42 -3.30
CA ALA A 298 23.53 21.58 -4.46
C ALA A 298 25.03 21.58 -4.83
N PRO A 299 25.50 20.55 -5.54
CA PRO A 299 26.87 20.52 -6.07
C PRO A 299 27.22 21.78 -6.89
N PRO A 300 28.50 22.24 -6.91
CA PRO A 300 28.91 23.47 -7.60
C PRO A 300 28.52 23.51 -9.08
N GLU A 301 28.55 22.37 -9.77
CA GLU A 301 28.13 22.21 -11.16
C GLU A 301 26.65 22.58 -11.38
N ILE A 302 25.78 22.31 -10.40
CA ILE A 302 24.37 22.70 -10.44
C ILE A 302 24.20 24.15 -10.00
N LEU A 303 24.92 24.61 -8.98
CA LEU A 303 24.82 25.99 -8.47
C LEU A 303 25.24 27.04 -9.51
N ARG A 304 26.18 26.70 -10.41
CA ARG A 304 26.62 27.56 -11.52
C ARG A 304 25.56 27.72 -12.62
N ILE A 305 24.56 26.82 -12.68
CA ILE A 305 23.47 26.90 -13.65
C ILE A 305 22.47 27.98 -13.22
N LYS A 306 22.02 28.81 -14.18
CA LYS A 306 21.00 29.85 -13.93
C LYS A 306 19.76 29.25 -13.26
N LYS A 307 19.20 29.98 -12.28
CA LYS A 307 17.99 29.55 -11.53
C LYS A 307 16.84 29.11 -12.44
N THR A 308 16.61 29.82 -13.55
CA THR A 308 15.56 29.47 -14.52
C THR A 308 15.80 28.14 -15.21
N ALA A 309 17.04 27.85 -15.62
CA ALA A 309 17.40 26.55 -16.20
C ALA A 309 17.31 25.41 -15.18
N ARG A 310 17.70 25.67 -13.92
CA ARG A 310 17.52 24.71 -12.83
C ARG A 310 16.06 24.36 -12.57
N ARG A 311 15.16 25.36 -12.58
CA ARG A 311 13.71 25.14 -12.44
C ARG A 311 13.14 24.30 -13.58
N ARG A 312 13.56 24.54 -14.82
CA ARG A 312 13.18 23.71 -15.99
C ARG A 312 13.65 22.26 -15.84
N GLU A 313 14.86 22.06 -15.33
CA GLU A 313 15.42 20.73 -15.09
C GLU A 313 14.64 19.99 -13.99
N ALA A 314 14.38 20.66 -12.87
CA ALA A 314 13.57 20.12 -11.78
C ALA A 314 12.15 19.76 -12.25
N TYR A 315 11.50 20.63 -13.03
CA TYR A 315 10.19 20.38 -13.61
C TYR A 315 10.21 19.12 -14.48
N ARG A 316 11.15 19.02 -15.43
CA ARG A 316 11.24 17.84 -16.33
C ARG A 316 11.45 16.55 -15.56
N ARG A 317 12.28 16.57 -14.51
CA ARG A 317 12.50 15.39 -13.64
C ARG A 317 11.27 15.04 -12.82
N ALA A 318 10.55 16.03 -12.31
CA ALA A 318 9.29 15.81 -11.63
C ALA A 318 8.27 15.14 -12.56
N LEU A 319 8.13 15.62 -13.80
CA LEU A 319 7.27 14.99 -14.81
C LEU A 319 7.72 13.56 -15.15
N GLN A 320 9.02 13.33 -15.31
CA GLN A 320 9.55 11.98 -15.52
C GLN A 320 9.21 11.06 -14.35
N GLY A 321 9.31 11.57 -13.12
CA GLY A 321 8.94 10.81 -11.93
C GLY A 321 7.44 10.51 -11.88
N LEU A 322 6.59 11.49 -12.18
CA LEU A 322 5.13 11.32 -12.22
C LEU A 322 4.64 10.37 -13.32
N ARG A 323 5.42 10.17 -14.38
CA ARG A 323 5.15 9.10 -15.38
C ARG A 323 5.41 7.70 -14.83
N ASN A 324 6.36 7.57 -13.90
CA ASN A 324 6.70 6.29 -13.28
C ASN A 324 5.83 6.00 -12.05
N ASP A 325 5.54 7.01 -11.23
CA ASP A 325 4.59 6.94 -10.12
C ASP A 325 3.63 8.14 -10.17
N PRO A 326 2.45 7.97 -10.78
CA PRO A 326 1.47 9.04 -10.84
C PRO A 326 0.82 9.37 -9.48
N LEU A 327 1.10 8.62 -8.43
CA LEU A 327 0.54 8.81 -7.09
C LEU A 327 1.57 9.37 -6.10
N ASP A 328 2.69 9.90 -6.59
CA ASP A 328 3.72 10.57 -5.79
C ASP A 328 3.36 12.04 -5.55
N ALA A 329 2.88 12.33 -4.34
CA ALA A 329 2.45 13.66 -3.93
C ALA A 329 3.60 14.69 -3.93
N GLU A 330 4.79 14.27 -3.53
CA GLU A 330 5.96 15.16 -3.45
C GLU A 330 6.38 15.62 -4.86
N LEU A 331 6.40 14.69 -5.82
CA LEU A 331 6.68 15.03 -7.21
C LEU A 331 5.57 15.89 -7.83
N ALA A 332 4.30 15.67 -7.47
CA ALA A 332 3.20 16.53 -7.90
C ALA A 332 3.39 17.97 -7.39
N TYR A 333 3.67 18.14 -6.10
CA TYR A 333 3.94 19.46 -5.52
C TYR A 333 5.16 20.13 -6.16
N ALA A 334 6.23 19.36 -6.37
CA ALA A 334 7.44 19.83 -7.04
C ALA A 334 7.17 20.27 -8.49
N ALA A 335 6.35 19.52 -9.23
CA ALA A 335 5.93 19.87 -10.58
C ALA A 335 5.13 21.17 -10.59
N GLY A 336 4.15 21.32 -9.69
CA GLY A 336 3.35 22.55 -9.56
C GLY A 336 4.20 23.78 -9.27
N THR A 337 5.05 23.69 -8.24
CA THR A 337 5.96 24.79 -7.86
C THR A 337 6.91 25.20 -8.99
N MET A 338 7.38 24.26 -9.80
CA MET A 338 8.26 24.59 -10.94
C MET A 338 7.49 25.07 -12.16
N ALA A 339 6.28 24.55 -12.40
CA ALA A 339 5.42 24.94 -13.51
C ALA A 339 5.05 26.43 -13.45
N GLU A 340 4.86 27.02 -12.25
CA GLU A 340 4.60 28.46 -12.08
C GLU A 340 5.62 29.33 -12.84
N PHE A 341 6.89 28.92 -12.86
CA PHE A 341 7.97 29.67 -13.49
C PHE A 341 8.26 29.25 -14.93
N VAL A 342 7.79 28.07 -15.35
CA VAL A 342 8.24 27.42 -16.59
C VAL A 342 7.13 27.26 -17.61
N ALA A 343 5.91 26.94 -17.16
CA ALA A 343 4.77 26.58 -18.00
C ALA A 343 3.53 27.46 -17.76
N GLY A 344 3.50 28.22 -16.67
CA GLY A 344 2.44 29.17 -16.35
C GLY A 344 1.40 28.62 -15.35
N THR A 345 0.44 29.48 -15.00
CA THR A 345 -0.49 29.27 -13.89
C THR A 345 -1.40 28.05 -14.10
N TYR A 346 -2.02 27.88 -15.27
CA TYR A 346 -2.92 26.73 -15.49
C TYR A 346 -2.22 25.38 -15.32
N GLU A 347 -0.98 25.28 -15.78
CA GLU A 347 -0.19 24.05 -15.63
C GLU A 347 0.16 23.81 -14.15
N SER A 348 0.54 24.86 -13.41
CA SER A 348 0.84 24.72 -11.98
C SER A 348 -0.38 24.33 -11.15
N LEU A 349 -1.55 24.93 -11.44
CA LEU A 349 -2.81 24.59 -10.76
C LEU A 349 -3.14 23.10 -10.88
N SER A 350 -2.93 22.51 -12.07
CA SER A 350 -3.21 21.10 -12.29
C SER A 350 -2.40 20.15 -11.40
N TYR A 351 -1.14 20.49 -11.13
CA TYR A 351 -0.28 19.70 -10.24
C TYR A 351 -0.50 20.01 -8.76
N PHE A 352 -0.83 21.26 -8.41
CA PHE A 352 -1.20 21.59 -7.04
C PHE A 352 -2.49 20.89 -6.64
N ASP A 353 -3.50 20.88 -7.50
CA ASP A 353 -4.75 20.18 -7.21
C ASP A 353 -4.54 18.66 -7.14
N ARG A 354 -3.68 18.11 -8.02
CA ARG A 354 -3.27 16.70 -7.92
C ARG A 354 -2.55 16.40 -6.61
N PHE A 355 -1.64 17.26 -6.16
CA PHE A 355 -0.97 17.13 -4.87
C PHE A 355 -1.97 17.16 -3.71
N LEU A 356 -2.94 18.08 -3.74
CA LEU A 356 -3.98 18.16 -2.72
C LEU A 356 -4.87 16.92 -2.72
N ALA A 357 -5.30 16.44 -3.89
CA ALA A 357 -6.06 15.20 -4.02
C ALA A 357 -5.30 13.99 -3.43
N LEU A 358 -3.98 13.89 -3.71
CA LEU A 358 -3.10 12.87 -3.13
C LEU A 358 -2.91 13.03 -1.60
N SER A 359 -3.04 14.25 -1.08
CA SER A 359 -3.03 14.56 0.35
C SER A 359 -4.41 14.39 1.01
N GLY A 360 -5.41 13.92 0.26
CA GLY A 360 -6.78 13.71 0.72
C GLY A 360 -7.56 15.02 0.92
N ILE A 361 -7.13 16.10 0.27
CA ILE A 361 -7.75 17.42 0.31
C ILE A 361 -8.51 17.65 -1.00
N ARG A 362 -9.80 17.97 -0.89
CA ARG A 362 -10.59 18.49 -2.02
C ARG A 362 -10.70 20.00 -1.87
N VAL A 363 -9.90 20.75 -2.61
CA VAL A 363 -9.80 22.21 -2.43
C VAL A 363 -11.14 22.91 -2.66
N HIS A 364 -11.94 22.41 -3.61
CA HIS A 364 -13.26 22.93 -3.97
C HIS A 364 -14.37 22.57 -2.97
N ASP A 365 -14.10 21.73 -1.96
CA ASP A 365 -14.99 21.43 -0.84
C ASP A 365 -14.33 21.83 0.49
N ASP A 366 -14.59 23.06 0.93
CA ASP A 366 -13.95 23.63 2.12
C ASP A 366 -14.20 22.81 3.41
N ARG A 367 -15.31 22.05 3.47
CA ARG A 367 -15.66 21.19 4.61
C ARG A 367 -14.61 20.11 4.86
N ASN A 368 -13.89 19.70 3.80
CA ASN A 368 -12.92 18.62 3.84
C ASN A 368 -11.59 19.03 4.50
N TRP A 369 -11.21 20.32 4.46
CA TRP A 369 -9.88 20.75 4.87
C TRP A 369 -9.84 21.96 5.81
N ARG A 370 -10.90 22.77 5.90
CA ARG A 370 -10.91 24.03 6.67
C ARG A 370 -10.66 23.87 8.17
N LYS A 371 -10.98 22.69 8.73
CA LYS A 371 -10.74 22.35 10.15
C LYS A 371 -9.46 21.54 10.37
N ARG A 372 -8.76 21.16 9.30
CA ARG A 372 -7.52 20.38 9.37
C ARG A 372 -6.34 21.34 9.51
N LYS A 373 -5.34 20.94 10.29
CA LYS A 373 -4.03 21.61 10.29
C LYS A 373 -3.31 21.22 9.00
N LEU A 374 -3.16 22.19 8.09
CA LEU A 374 -2.44 22.01 6.83
C LEU A 374 -0.93 22.09 7.05
N THR A 375 -0.16 21.40 6.22
CA THR A 375 1.28 21.64 6.08
C THR A 375 1.54 22.96 5.34
N ASP A 376 2.78 23.45 5.37
CA ASP A 376 3.16 24.65 4.61
C ASP A 376 2.94 24.46 3.10
N GLU A 377 3.23 23.26 2.59
CA GLU A 377 3.04 22.89 1.19
C GLU A 377 1.56 22.81 0.81
N GLU A 378 0.72 22.20 1.66
CA GLU A 378 -0.73 22.15 1.49
C GLU A 378 -1.34 23.55 1.53
N THR A 379 -0.90 24.40 2.47
CA THR A 379 -1.34 25.80 2.57
C THR A 379 -0.98 26.58 1.32
N HIS A 380 0.24 26.41 0.80
CA HIS A 380 0.68 27.05 -0.43
C HIS A 380 -0.15 26.59 -1.63
N ALA A 381 -0.35 25.28 -1.81
CA ALA A 381 -1.13 24.75 -2.92
C ALA A 381 -2.61 25.20 -2.89
N VAL A 382 -3.25 25.20 -1.70
CA VAL A 382 -4.61 25.72 -1.53
C VAL A 382 -4.67 27.20 -1.89
N PHE A 383 -3.71 28.00 -1.41
CA PHE A 383 -3.65 29.42 -1.70
C PHE A 383 -3.56 29.70 -3.20
N GLN A 384 -2.71 28.98 -3.93
CA GLN A 384 -2.55 29.16 -5.39
C GLN A 384 -3.87 28.93 -6.14
N ILE A 385 -4.61 27.88 -5.78
CA ILE A 385 -5.90 27.56 -6.43
C ILE A 385 -6.97 28.59 -6.06
N GLN A 386 -7.13 28.91 -4.78
CA GLN A 386 -8.13 29.88 -4.34
C GLN A 386 -7.86 31.29 -4.86
N GLN A 387 -6.60 31.71 -4.94
CA GLN A 387 -6.25 33.00 -5.50
C GLN A 387 -6.71 33.08 -6.97
N PHE A 388 -6.41 32.06 -7.75
CA PHE A 388 -6.80 32.01 -9.15
C PHE A 388 -8.33 32.06 -9.33
N GLU A 389 -9.08 31.26 -8.56
CA GLU A 389 -10.55 31.29 -8.60
C GLU A 389 -11.11 32.67 -8.23
N ASN A 390 -10.56 33.32 -7.20
CA ASN A 390 -11.02 34.66 -6.82
C ASN A 390 -10.70 35.74 -7.87
N ASP A 391 -9.55 35.63 -8.54
CA ASP A 391 -9.12 36.58 -9.57
C ASP A 391 -9.91 36.40 -10.89
N GLU A 392 -10.26 35.17 -11.26
CA GLU A 392 -11.02 34.87 -12.49
C GLU A 392 -12.52 35.16 -12.35
N PHE A 393 -13.09 34.98 -11.15
CA PHE A 393 -14.52 35.22 -10.87
C PHE A 393 -14.82 36.60 -10.26
N SER A 394 -13.82 37.47 -10.11
CA SER A 394 -14.05 38.88 -9.77
C SER A 394 -14.66 39.61 -10.98
N PRO A 395 -15.88 40.17 -10.89
CA PRO A 395 -16.40 41.01 -11.97
C PRO A 395 -15.40 42.15 -12.23
N PRO A 396 -15.19 42.55 -13.50
CA PRO A 396 -14.28 43.65 -13.80
C PRO A 396 -14.69 44.82 -12.93
N ARG A 397 -13.78 45.28 -12.07
CA ARG A 397 -14.00 46.47 -11.25
C ARG A 397 -14.43 47.57 -12.22
N SER A 398 -15.72 47.90 -12.21
CA SER A 398 -16.26 48.98 -13.00
C SER A 398 -15.39 50.18 -12.67
N GLY A 399 -14.63 50.64 -13.66
CA GLY A 399 -13.78 51.80 -13.52
C GLY A 399 -14.65 52.93 -13.02
N GLY A 400 -14.51 53.23 -11.73
CA GLY A 400 -14.99 54.47 -11.15
C GLY A 400 -14.19 55.57 -11.78
N GLY A 401 -14.62 56.00 -12.96
CA GLY A 401 -14.30 57.29 -13.53
C GLY A 401 -14.88 58.34 -12.61
N GLY A 402 -14.16 58.64 -11.53
CA GLY A 402 -14.33 59.84 -10.74
C GLY A 402 -13.37 60.90 -11.27
N ASN A 403 -13.74 61.54 -12.38
CA ASN A 403 -13.32 62.92 -12.63
C ASN A 403 -14.33 63.81 -11.92
N GLY A 404 -13.83 64.57 -10.95
CA GLY A 404 -14.53 65.62 -10.20
C GLY A 404 -13.53 66.33 -9.32
#